data_AF-A0A1L5KF79-F1
#
_entry.id   AF-A0A1L5KF79-F1
#
_cell.length_a   1.000
_cell.length_b   1.000
_cell.length_c   1.000
_cell.angle_alpha   90.00
_cell.angle_beta   90.00
_cell.angle_gamma   90.00
#
_symmetry.space_group_name_H-M   'P 1'
#
loop_
_entity.id
_entity.type
_entity.pdbx_description
1 polymer ?
#
loop_
_entity_poly.entity_id
_entity_poly.type
_entity_poly.pdbx_seq_one_letter_code
_entity_poly.pdbx_strand_id
1 'polypeptide(L)'
;ENNVIEGLHERLIGRYLVDDFCDSNGNTLVSKDVMMGDKEADIIVNSGVERIKIRSVLSCRAKHGACKKCYGSNLANRQPVTVGEAVGIIAAQSIGEPGTQLTMRTFHTGGVASAEDITQGLPRVEELFEARKPKSLAIISEIDGEVRFEEIKNARHAIVFNHETGEEKQYLIPFGFRVKVQEGQIIKKGDKITDGAVNPHDILAILGSDAVMNYLISEVQSTYRLQGVEINDKHIEVIVRQMMRKVRVED
;
A
#
# COMPACT_ATOMS: atom_id res chain seq x y z
N GLU A 1 -17.24 -6.47 4.70
CA GLU A 1 -16.95 -7.05 3.38
C GLU A 1 -15.62 -6.50 2.92
N ASN A 2 -14.63 -7.36 2.64
CA ASN A 2 -13.39 -6.89 2.01
C ASN A 2 -13.74 -6.49 0.58
N ASN A 3 -14.03 -5.19 0.36
CA ASN A 3 -14.10 -4.64 -0.99
C ASN A 3 -12.71 -4.83 -1.61
N VAL A 4 -12.57 -5.91 -2.38
CA VAL A 4 -11.37 -6.16 -3.18
C VAL A 4 -11.25 -5.00 -4.15
N ILE A 5 -10.32 -4.09 -3.87
CA ILE A 5 -10.12 -2.85 -4.63
C ILE A 5 -9.78 -3.18 -6.09
N GLU A 6 -8.96 -4.22 -6.28
CA GLU A 6 -8.51 -4.70 -7.59
C GLU A 6 -8.31 -6.21 -7.52
N GLY A 7 -8.86 -6.93 -8.50
CA GLY A 7 -8.74 -8.38 -8.57
C GLY A 7 -7.30 -8.82 -8.87
N LEU A 8 -6.93 -10.03 -8.42
CA LEU A 8 -5.60 -10.59 -8.71
C LEU A 8 -5.32 -10.64 -10.22
N HIS A 9 -6.33 -10.98 -11.03
CA HIS A 9 -6.22 -11.03 -12.49
C HIS A 9 -5.71 -9.71 -13.10
N GLU A 10 -6.35 -8.59 -12.76
CA GLU A 10 -6.00 -7.26 -13.29
C GLU A 10 -4.57 -6.85 -12.92
N ARG A 11 -4.15 -7.16 -11.69
CA ARG A 11 -2.81 -6.85 -11.17
C ARG A 11 -1.68 -7.65 -11.84
N LEU A 12 -1.99 -8.83 -12.37
CA LEU A 12 -1.00 -9.69 -13.03
C LEU A 12 -0.74 -9.28 -14.49
N ILE A 13 -1.75 -8.73 -15.17
CA ILE A 13 -1.65 -8.42 -16.59
C ILE A 13 -0.50 -7.44 -16.84
N GLY A 14 0.36 -7.80 -17.79
CA GLY A 14 1.48 -6.98 -18.21
C GLY A 14 2.66 -6.96 -17.24
N ARG A 15 2.68 -7.85 -16.24
CA ARG A 15 3.82 -8.05 -15.33
C ARG A 15 4.59 -9.32 -15.70
N TYR A 16 5.75 -9.50 -15.08
CA TYR A 16 6.56 -10.72 -15.18
C TYR A 16 6.65 -11.37 -13.79
N LEU A 17 6.69 -12.70 -13.74
CA LEU A 17 6.92 -13.40 -12.48
C LEU A 17 8.38 -13.29 -12.03
N VAL A 18 8.61 -13.46 -10.74
CA VAL A 18 9.97 -13.62 -10.19
C VAL A 18 10.46 -15.04 -10.42
N ASP A 19 9.61 -16.01 -10.06
CA ASP A 19 9.86 -17.44 -10.13
C ASP A 19 8.87 -18.10 -11.11
N ASP A 20 9.26 -19.20 -11.73
CA ASP A 20 8.38 -19.95 -12.63
C ASP A 20 7.18 -20.50 -11.85
N PHE A 21 5.96 -20.33 -12.39
CA PHE A 21 4.75 -20.86 -11.78
C PHE A 21 4.55 -22.31 -12.23
N CYS A 22 4.65 -23.25 -11.30
CA CYS A 22 4.57 -24.68 -11.57
C CYS A 22 3.35 -25.33 -10.92
N ASP A 23 2.83 -26.38 -11.56
CA ASP A 23 1.81 -27.26 -10.98
C ASP A 23 2.41 -28.15 -9.87
N SER A 24 1.54 -28.82 -9.10
CA SER A 24 1.90 -29.83 -8.09
C SER A 24 2.82 -30.93 -8.62
N ASN A 25 2.77 -31.19 -9.92
CA ASN A 25 3.60 -32.18 -10.61
C ASN A 25 4.98 -31.65 -11.07
N GLY A 26 5.30 -30.38 -10.79
CA GLY A 26 6.57 -29.75 -11.18
C GLY A 26 6.62 -29.25 -12.63
N ASN A 27 5.53 -29.36 -13.38
CA ASN A 27 5.44 -28.82 -14.74
C ASN A 27 5.23 -27.30 -14.69
N THR A 28 6.01 -26.54 -15.46
CA THR A 28 5.87 -25.08 -15.55
C THR A 28 4.61 -24.71 -16.34
N LEU A 29 3.68 -24.05 -15.67
CA LEU A 29 2.45 -23.52 -16.24
C LEU A 29 2.67 -22.13 -16.84
N VAL A 30 3.39 -21.26 -16.14
CA VAL A 30 3.74 -19.91 -16.61
C VAL A 30 5.22 -19.67 -16.29
N SER A 31 6.01 -19.39 -17.32
CA SER A 31 7.43 -19.07 -17.14
C SER A 31 7.64 -17.62 -16.72
N LYS A 32 8.63 -17.39 -15.86
CA LYS A 32 9.08 -16.06 -15.41
C LYS A 32 9.61 -15.16 -16.52
N ASP A 33 10.03 -15.72 -17.65
CA ASP A 33 10.58 -14.97 -18.77
C ASP A 33 9.52 -14.46 -19.75
N VAL A 34 8.27 -14.91 -19.59
CA VAL A 34 7.13 -14.50 -20.41
C VAL A 34 6.35 -13.41 -19.69
N MET A 35 5.92 -12.40 -20.45
CA MET A 35 5.02 -11.36 -19.95
C MET A 35 3.62 -11.95 -19.80
N MET A 36 3.00 -11.78 -18.64
CA MET A 36 1.65 -12.28 -18.42
C MET A 36 0.64 -11.49 -19.25
N GLY A 37 -0.11 -12.18 -20.11
CA GLY A 37 -1.35 -11.68 -20.69
C GLY A 37 -2.56 -12.24 -19.94
N ASP A 38 -3.73 -12.13 -20.55
CA ASP A 38 -4.99 -12.64 -19.97
C ASP A 38 -4.93 -14.17 -19.75
N LYS A 39 -4.37 -14.93 -20.70
CA LYS A 39 -4.30 -16.40 -20.62
C LYS A 39 -3.46 -16.88 -19.43
N GLU A 40 -2.29 -16.28 -19.23
CA GLU A 40 -1.39 -16.64 -18.14
C GLU A 40 -1.98 -16.22 -16.79
N ALA A 41 -2.63 -15.06 -16.73
CA ALA A 41 -3.32 -14.59 -15.53
C ALA A 41 -4.49 -15.52 -15.14
N ASP A 42 -5.30 -15.96 -16.12
CA ASP A 42 -6.39 -16.92 -15.91
C ASP A 42 -5.87 -18.26 -15.35
N ILE A 43 -4.75 -18.78 -15.86
CA ILE A 43 -4.16 -20.02 -15.35
C ILE A 43 -3.80 -19.88 -13.86
N ILE A 44 -3.19 -18.75 -13.47
CA ILE A 44 -2.79 -18.49 -12.08
C ILE A 44 -4.03 -18.34 -11.19
N VAL A 45 -5.03 -17.57 -11.62
CA VAL A 45 -6.24 -17.35 -10.81
C VAL A 45 -7.06 -18.64 -10.66
N ASN A 46 -7.23 -19.41 -11.73
CA ASN A 46 -7.97 -20.67 -11.71
C ASN A 46 -7.29 -21.77 -10.90
N SER A 47 -5.97 -21.66 -10.69
CA SER A 47 -5.24 -22.57 -9.79
C SER A 47 -5.49 -22.32 -8.30
N GLY A 48 -6.27 -21.27 -7.95
CA GLY A 48 -6.69 -20.99 -6.57
C GLY A 48 -5.62 -20.30 -5.72
N VAL A 49 -4.57 -19.75 -6.33
CA VAL A 49 -3.47 -19.08 -5.63
C VAL A 49 -3.88 -17.68 -5.17
N GLU A 50 -3.78 -17.42 -3.87
CA GLU A 50 -4.08 -16.08 -3.30
C GLU A 50 -2.91 -15.10 -3.40
N ARG A 51 -1.66 -15.60 -3.48
CA ARG A 51 -0.44 -14.78 -3.44
C ARG A 51 0.60 -15.28 -4.43
N ILE A 52 1.15 -14.37 -5.21
CA ILE A 52 2.20 -14.69 -6.19
C ILE A 52 3.24 -13.56 -6.25
N LYS A 53 4.51 -13.93 -6.51
CA LYS A 53 5.61 -12.99 -6.57
C LYS A 53 5.79 -12.47 -8.01
N ILE A 54 5.61 -11.16 -8.17
CA ILE A 54 5.83 -10.46 -9.43
C ILE A 54 7.06 -9.55 -9.37
N ARG A 55 7.63 -9.27 -10.53
CA ARG A 55 8.62 -8.22 -10.69
C ARG A 55 7.92 -6.87 -10.69
N SER A 56 8.46 -5.94 -9.91
CA SER A 56 7.96 -4.56 -9.80
C SER A 56 9.12 -3.59 -10.00
N VAL A 57 8.80 -2.33 -10.31
CA VAL A 57 9.79 -1.26 -10.34
C VAL A 57 10.41 -1.01 -8.96
N LEU A 58 9.68 -1.27 -7.87
CA LEU A 58 10.14 -1.05 -6.49
C LEU A 58 11.44 -1.82 -6.20
N SER A 59 11.50 -3.09 -6.61
CA SER A 59 12.65 -3.99 -6.41
C SER A 59 13.67 -3.94 -7.55
N CYS A 60 13.54 -2.99 -8.48
CA CYS A 60 14.43 -2.89 -9.61
C CYS A 60 15.82 -2.37 -9.19
N ARG A 61 16.87 -3.12 -9.56
CA ARG A 61 18.28 -2.78 -9.25
C ARG A 61 18.93 -1.80 -10.23
N ALA A 62 18.19 -1.30 -11.22
CA ALA A 62 18.70 -0.30 -12.15
C ALA A 62 19.00 1.02 -11.42
N LYS A 63 20.23 1.54 -11.55
CA LYS A 63 20.69 2.78 -10.88
C LYS A 63 19.84 3.99 -11.28
N HIS A 64 19.62 4.17 -12.57
CA HIS A 64 18.75 5.21 -13.14
C HIS A 64 17.66 4.55 -13.98
N GLY A 65 16.41 4.94 -13.75
CA GLY A 65 15.25 4.35 -14.42
C GLY A 65 14.88 2.96 -13.89
N ALA A 66 14.15 2.21 -14.71
CA ALA A 66 13.72 0.83 -14.44
C ALA A 66 14.05 -0.05 -15.64
N CYS A 67 14.31 -1.34 -15.42
CA CYS A 67 14.52 -2.28 -16.51
C CYS A 67 13.19 -2.72 -17.12
N LYS A 68 13.24 -3.18 -18.37
CA LYS A 68 12.07 -3.63 -19.16
C LYS A 68 11.20 -4.66 -18.42
N LYS A 69 11.81 -5.67 -17.81
CA LYS A 69 11.07 -6.74 -17.11
C LYS A 69 10.45 -6.30 -15.77
N CYS A 70 11.05 -5.34 -15.06
CA CYS A 70 10.50 -4.81 -13.81
C CYS A 70 9.34 -3.84 -14.04
N TYR A 71 9.37 -3.07 -15.15
CA TYR A 71 8.25 -2.21 -15.53
C TYR A 71 7.10 -3.00 -16.16
N GLY A 72 7.43 -3.94 -17.06
CA GLY A 72 6.45 -4.81 -17.71
C GLY A 72 5.95 -4.24 -19.04
N SER A 73 4.63 -4.26 -19.21
CA SER A 73 3.96 -3.78 -20.42
C SER A 73 3.82 -2.26 -20.45
N ASN A 74 3.86 -1.70 -21.66
CA ASN A 74 3.29 -0.40 -21.96
C ASN A 74 1.76 -0.55 -22.02
N LEU A 75 1.05 0.29 -21.27
CA LEU A 75 -0.41 0.22 -21.12
C LEU A 75 -1.16 0.66 -22.37
N ALA A 76 -0.54 1.46 -23.25
CA ALA A 76 -1.18 1.96 -24.47
C ALA A 76 -1.33 0.88 -25.56
N ASN A 77 -0.37 -0.04 -25.67
CA ASN A 77 -0.34 -1.06 -26.71
C ASN A 77 -0.28 -2.51 -26.18
N ARG A 78 -0.23 -2.69 -24.86
CA ARG A 78 -0.08 -3.99 -24.17
C ARG A 78 1.15 -4.80 -24.59
N GLN A 79 2.15 -4.15 -25.18
CA GLN A 79 3.43 -4.77 -25.53
C GLN A 79 4.48 -4.50 -24.47
N PRO A 80 5.55 -5.31 -24.38
CA PRO A 80 6.67 -5.02 -23.49
C PRO A 80 7.27 -3.64 -23.78
N VAL A 81 7.54 -2.85 -22.73
CA VAL A 81 8.09 -1.50 -22.83
C VAL A 81 9.39 -1.45 -23.66
N THR A 82 9.61 -0.34 -24.37
CA THR A 82 10.82 -0.13 -25.17
C THR A 82 11.92 0.56 -24.34
N VAL A 83 13.19 0.33 -24.70
CA VAL A 83 14.31 1.01 -24.03
C VAL A 83 14.31 2.47 -24.46
N GLY A 84 14.35 3.39 -23.49
CA GLY A 84 14.30 4.84 -23.73
C GLY A 84 12.93 5.47 -23.48
N GLU A 85 11.92 4.67 -23.14
CA GLU A 85 10.58 5.18 -22.86
C GLU A 85 10.52 5.98 -21.55
N ALA A 86 9.88 7.16 -21.59
CA ALA A 86 9.82 8.11 -20.48
C ALA A 86 8.73 7.74 -19.45
N VAL A 87 8.83 6.54 -18.87
CA VAL A 87 7.82 5.97 -17.96
C VAL A 87 7.51 6.83 -16.73
N GLY A 88 8.46 7.66 -16.28
CA GLY A 88 8.25 8.60 -15.18
C GLY A 88 7.32 9.76 -15.55
N ILE A 89 7.44 10.31 -16.78
CA ILE A 89 6.56 11.37 -17.27
C ILE A 89 5.15 10.81 -17.47
N ILE A 90 5.06 9.61 -18.06
CA ILE A 90 3.79 8.91 -18.27
C ILE A 90 3.09 8.69 -16.91
N ALA A 91 3.81 8.16 -15.92
CA ALA A 91 3.26 7.95 -14.58
C ALA A 91 2.78 9.24 -13.91
N ALA A 92 3.57 10.31 -14.01
CA ALA A 92 3.20 11.61 -13.44
C ALA A 92 1.93 12.19 -14.10
N GLN A 93 1.80 12.07 -15.42
CA GLN A 93 0.60 12.51 -16.15
C GLN A 93 -0.62 11.65 -15.80
N SER A 94 -0.48 10.33 -15.77
CA SER A 94 -1.59 9.41 -15.44
C SER A 94 -2.12 9.58 -14.02
N ILE A 95 -1.30 10.07 -13.09
CA ILE A 95 -1.72 10.41 -11.72
C ILE A 95 -2.29 11.85 -11.66
N GLY A 96 -1.63 12.80 -12.34
CA GLY A 96 -1.97 14.21 -12.28
C GLY A 96 -3.24 14.60 -13.04
N GLU A 97 -3.48 14.04 -14.23
CA GLU A 97 -4.64 14.37 -15.06
C GLU A 97 -5.97 14.05 -14.33
N PRO A 98 -6.19 12.84 -13.78
CA PRO A 98 -7.39 12.58 -12.99
C PRO A 98 -7.44 13.39 -11.70
N GLY A 99 -6.29 13.80 -11.15
CA GLY A 99 -6.23 14.68 -9.98
C GLY A 99 -7.00 15.99 -10.17
N THR A 100 -6.98 16.56 -11.39
CA THR A 100 -7.78 17.75 -11.71
C THR A 100 -9.29 17.49 -11.70
N GLN A 101 -9.73 16.25 -11.91
CA GLN A 101 -11.15 15.87 -11.81
C GLN A 101 -11.55 15.65 -10.34
N LEU A 102 -10.62 15.16 -9.51
CA LEU A 102 -10.86 14.94 -8.08
C LEU A 102 -11.16 16.25 -7.35
N THR A 103 -10.52 17.36 -7.71
CA THR A 103 -10.77 18.67 -7.10
C THR A 103 -12.22 19.11 -7.30
N MET A 104 -12.83 18.84 -8.45
CA MET A 104 -14.22 19.19 -8.73
C MET A 104 -15.23 18.31 -7.97
N ARG A 105 -14.91 17.03 -7.71
CA ARG A 105 -15.80 16.11 -6.97
C ARG A 105 -15.79 16.32 -5.46
N THR A 106 -14.70 16.89 -4.93
CA THR A 106 -14.51 17.07 -3.48
C THR A 106 -15.55 18.05 -2.89
N PHE A 107 -16.05 19.00 -3.68
CA PHE A 107 -17.06 19.97 -3.23
C PHE A 107 -18.49 19.41 -3.18
N HIS A 108 -18.81 18.33 -3.90
CA HIS A 108 -20.18 17.83 -4.03
C HIS A 108 -20.55 16.77 -2.97
N THR A 109 -19.55 16.16 -2.34
CA THR A 109 -19.71 15.40 -1.07
C THR A 109 -19.61 16.31 0.16
N GLY A 110 -19.36 17.60 -0.04
CA GLY A 110 -19.30 18.61 1.01
C GLY A 110 -20.64 18.75 1.73
N GLY A 111 -20.72 18.28 2.97
CA GLY A 111 -21.78 18.68 3.90
C GLY A 111 -22.30 17.65 4.88
N VAL A 112 -21.92 16.37 4.78
CA VAL A 112 -22.30 15.39 5.80
C VAL A 112 -21.24 15.34 6.90
N ALA A 113 -21.57 15.95 8.04
CA ALA A 113 -20.83 15.90 9.30
C ALA A 113 -20.70 14.48 9.92
N SER A 114 -20.78 13.43 9.10
CA SER A 114 -20.84 12.02 9.51
C SER A 114 -19.67 11.17 9.01
N ALA A 115 -18.72 11.73 8.27
CA ALA A 115 -17.43 11.08 7.99
C ALA A 115 -16.32 11.84 8.75
N GLU A 116 -16.13 11.43 9.99
CA GLU A 116 -15.08 11.86 10.93
C GLU A 116 -13.74 12.16 10.24
N ASP A 117 -13.25 13.40 10.33
CA ASP A 117 -11.85 13.89 10.26
C ASP A 117 -10.82 13.24 9.29
N ILE A 118 -11.25 12.46 8.29
CA ILE A 118 -10.39 11.78 7.33
C ILE A 118 -10.40 12.59 6.03
N THR A 119 -9.22 13.01 5.58
CA THR A 119 -9.04 13.68 4.29
C THR A 119 -9.49 12.75 3.16
N GLN A 120 -10.28 13.27 2.21
CA GLN A 120 -10.81 12.55 1.05
C GLN A 120 -10.43 13.27 -0.23
N GLY A 121 -10.44 12.54 -1.36
CA GLY A 121 -10.17 13.12 -2.69
C GLY A 121 -8.71 13.53 -2.88
N LEU A 122 -8.47 14.59 -3.66
CA LEU A 122 -7.11 15.06 -3.97
C LEU A 122 -6.29 15.44 -2.73
N PRO A 123 -6.83 16.13 -1.70
CA PRO A 123 -6.08 16.46 -0.49
C PRO A 123 -5.46 15.23 0.20
N ARG A 124 -6.13 14.07 0.13
CA ARG A 124 -5.59 12.81 0.66
C ARG A 124 -4.41 12.30 -0.15
N VAL A 125 -4.50 12.37 -1.48
CA VAL A 125 -3.42 11.96 -2.39
C VAL A 125 -2.19 12.86 -2.19
N GLU A 126 -2.39 14.17 -2.05
CA GLU A 126 -1.31 15.13 -1.75
C GLU A 126 -0.65 14.83 -0.40
N GLU A 127 -1.45 14.61 0.65
CA GLU A 127 -0.97 14.24 1.98
C GLU A 127 -0.07 12.98 1.95
N LEU A 128 -0.47 11.97 1.18
CA LEU A 128 0.27 10.71 1.01
C LEU A 128 1.58 10.90 0.25
N PHE A 129 1.58 11.60 -0.90
CA PHE A 129 2.80 11.79 -1.71
C PHE A 129 3.80 12.77 -1.08
N GLU A 130 3.33 13.71 -0.26
CA GLU A 130 4.21 14.57 0.52
C GLU A 130 4.65 13.95 1.86
N ALA A 131 4.16 12.74 2.18
CA ALA A 131 4.39 12.07 3.45
C ALA A 131 4.14 12.99 4.67
N ARG A 132 3.07 13.81 4.59
CA ARG A 132 2.66 14.70 5.68
C ARG A 132 2.06 13.87 6.81
N LYS A 133 2.21 14.36 8.04
CA LYS A 133 1.56 13.76 9.20
C LYS A 133 0.03 13.99 9.11
N PRO A 134 -0.80 12.93 9.17
CA PRO A 134 -2.25 13.09 9.13
C PRO A 134 -2.80 13.88 10.31
N LYS A 135 -3.96 14.52 10.12
CA LYS A 135 -4.67 15.24 11.19
C LYS A 135 -5.21 14.27 12.26
N SER A 136 -5.93 13.23 11.82
CA SER A 136 -6.38 12.13 12.66
C SER A 136 -5.38 10.97 12.55
N LEU A 137 -4.42 10.95 13.47
CA LEU A 137 -3.35 9.95 13.50
C LEU A 137 -3.81 8.68 14.21
N ALA A 138 -3.88 7.57 13.49
CA ALA A 138 -4.05 6.26 14.11
C ALA A 138 -2.77 5.82 14.83
N ILE A 139 -2.93 5.33 16.05
CA ILE A 139 -1.86 4.69 16.80
C ILE A 139 -1.72 3.25 16.29
N ILE A 140 -0.50 2.84 15.96
CA ILE A 140 -0.16 1.47 15.56
C ILE A 140 0.76 0.81 16.60
N SER A 141 0.63 -0.50 16.76
CA SER A 141 1.48 -1.26 17.69
C SER A 141 2.91 -1.38 17.16
N GLU A 142 3.90 -1.21 18.02
CA GLU A 142 5.32 -1.39 17.70
C GLU A 142 5.79 -2.82 17.96
N ILE A 143 5.02 -3.60 18.72
CA ILE A 143 5.33 -4.98 19.11
C ILE A 143 4.12 -5.88 18.90
N ASP A 144 4.37 -7.17 18.71
CA ASP A 144 3.34 -8.20 18.79
C ASP A 144 2.97 -8.44 20.26
N GLY A 145 1.70 -8.73 20.57
CA GLY A 145 1.32 -9.03 21.95
C GLY A 145 -0.17 -8.94 22.23
N GLU A 146 -0.51 -9.19 23.50
CA GLU A 146 -1.86 -9.08 24.04
C GLU A 146 -2.14 -7.65 24.51
N VAL A 147 -3.29 -7.11 24.13
CA VAL A 147 -3.72 -5.76 24.50
C VAL A 147 -4.40 -5.75 25.87
N ARG A 148 -4.02 -4.81 26.72
CA ARG A 148 -4.66 -4.47 27.99
C ARG A 148 -4.93 -2.98 28.09
N PHE A 149 -6.03 -2.56 28.70
CA PHE A 149 -6.33 -1.15 28.93
C PHE A 149 -6.15 -0.77 30.39
N GLU A 150 -5.40 0.29 30.62
CA GLU A 150 -5.21 0.87 31.95
C GLU A 150 -5.53 2.36 31.95
N GLU A 151 -6.00 2.87 33.08
CA GLU A 151 -6.21 4.30 33.29
C GLU A 151 -5.09 4.85 34.16
N ILE A 152 -4.20 5.64 33.55
CA ILE A 152 -3.03 6.21 34.20
C ILE A 152 -3.19 7.72 34.17
N LYS A 153 -3.22 8.36 35.35
CA LYS A 153 -3.38 9.82 35.50
C LYS A 153 -4.62 10.37 34.77
N ASN A 154 -5.77 9.70 34.88
CA ASN A 154 -7.03 10.04 34.20
C ASN A 154 -6.95 10.02 32.67
N ALA A 155 -6.00 9.27 32.10
CA ALA A 155 -5.90 9.05 30.67
C ALA A 155 -5.86 7.55 30.37
N ARG A 156 -6.63 7.15 29.36
CA ARG A 156 -6.70 5.76 28.92
C ARG A 156 -5.45 5.41 28.13
N HIS A 157 -4.82 4.30 28.50
CA HIS A 157 -3.66 3.75 27.81
C HIS A 157 -3.99 2.36 27.29
N ALA A 158 -3.51 2.03 26.09
CA ALA A 158 -3.43 0.66 25.60
C ALA A 158 -2.01 0.15 25.89
N ILE A 159 -1.92 -0.97 26.58
CA ILE A 159 -0.68 -1.65 26.90
C ILE A 159 -0.63 -2.91 26.06
N VAL A 160 0.42 -3.08 25.27
CA VAL A 160 0.66 -4.30 24.50
C VAL A 160 1.77 -5.05 25.22
N PHE A 161 1.51 -6.31 25.57
CA PHE A 161 2.46 -7.17 26.26
C PHE A 161 2.78 -8.40 25.43
N ASN A 162 4.06 -8.63 25.16
CA ASN A 162 4.53 -9.81 24.47
C ASN A 162 4.95 -10.89 25.47
N HIS A 163 4.17 -11.97 25.55
CA HIS A 163 4.44 -13.09 26.47
C HIS A 163 5.72 -13.87 26.13
N GLU A 164 6.20 -13.81 24.88
CA GLU A 164 7.39 -14.53 24.44
C GLU A 164 8.69 -13.76 24.72
N THR A 165 8.69 -12.45 24.48
CA THR A 165 9.88 -11.59 24.69
C THR A 165 9.90 -10.95 26.07
N GLY A 166 8.75 -10.86 26.75
CA GLY A 166 8.58 -10.10 27.99
C GLY A 166 8.56 -8.58 27.80
N GLU A 167 8.52 -8.10 26.55
CA GLU A 167 8.45 -6.67 26.24
C GLU A 167 7.04 -6.11 26.49
N GLU A 168 6.99 -4.89 27.05
CA GLU A 168 5.75 -4.15 27.26
C GLU A 168 5.88 -2.76 26.63
N LYS A 169 4.84 -2.34 25.90
CA LYS A 169 4.74 -1.00 25.32
C LYS A 169 3.40 -0.37 25.69
N GLN A 170 3.45 0.88 26.12
CA GLN A 170 2.28 1.64 26.55
C GLN A 170 1.99 2.76 25.54
N TYR A 171 0.73 2.88 25.15
CA TYR A 171 0.23 3.84 24.16
C TYR A 171 -0.86 4.70 24.78
N LEU A 172 -0.62 6.00 24.91
CA LEU A 172 -1.63 6.96 25.34
C LEU A 172 -2.72 7.11 24.28
N ILE A 173 -3.98 6.84 24.63
CA ILE A 173 -5.14 7.04 23.75
C ILE A 173 -5.74 8.42 24.05
N PRO A 174 -5.65 9.39 23.13
CA PRO A 174 -6.25 10.71 23.34
C PRO A 174 -7.78 10.64 23.48
N PHE A 175 -8.35 11.57 24.24
CA PHE A 175 -9.80 11.66 24.41
C PHE A 175 -10.48 11.87 23.04
N GLY A 176 -11.57 11.13 22.80
CA GLY A 176 -12.34 11.20 21.55
C GLY A 176 -11.89 10.22 20.45
N PHE A 177 -10.75 9.54 20.61
CA PHE A 177 -10.33 8.49 19.67
C PHE A 177 -11.11 7.20 19.92
N ARG A 178 -11.67 6.63 18.85
CA ARG A 178 -12.25 5.29 18.89
C ARG A 178 -11.15 4.24 18.86
N VAL A 179 -11.28 3.27 19.75
CA VAL A 179 -10.36 2.14 19.87
C VAL A 179 -10.85 1.01 18.97
N LYS A 180 -9.94 0.45 18.17
CA LYS A 180 -10.23 -0.59 17.17
C LYS A 180 -9.95 -2.01 17.70
N VAL A 181 -9.24 -2.11 18.82
CA VAL A 181 -8.85 -3.38 19.46
C VAL A 181 -9.60 -3.63 20.77
N GLN A 182 -9.69 -4.88 21.18
CA GLN A 182 -10.38 -5.32 22.39
C GLN A 182 -9.39 -5.73 23.49
N GLU A 183 -9.85 -5.70 24.74
CA GLU A 183 -9.10 -6.25 25.88
C GLU A 183 -8.82 -7.75 25.66
N GLY A 184 -7.59 -8.19 25.89
CA GLY A 184 -7.15 -9.57 25.66
C GLY A 184 -6.94 -9.93 24.19
N GLN A 185 -7.12 -9.00 23.25
CA GLN A 185 -6.87 -9.26 21.83
C GLN A 185 -5.37 -9.39 21.57
N ILE A 186 -4.96 -10.45 20.89
CA ILE A 186 -3.61 -10.59 20.36
C ILE A 186 -3.51 -9.80 19.06
N ILE A 187 -2.61 -8.82 19.02
CA ILE A 187 -2.33 -8.00 17.84
C ILE A 187 -0.90 -8.18 17.38
N LYS A 188 -0.67 -7.91 16.11
CA LYS A 188 0.66 -7.94 15.51
C LYS A 188 1.28 -6.55 15.49
N LYS A 189 2.60 -6.53 15.39
CA LYS A 189 3.39 -5.34 15.07
C LYS A 189 2.82 -4.69 13.81
N GLY A 190 2.53 -3.40 13.89
CA GLY A 190 1.93 -2.58 12.83
C GLY A 190 0.39 -2.53 12.84
N ASP A 191 -0.29 -3.31 13.66
CA ASP A 191 -1.76 -3.26 13.73
C ASP A 191 -2.25 -1.95 14.36
N LYS A 192 -3.36 -1.41 13.83
CA LYS A 192 -3.98 -0.18 14.35
C LYS A 192 -4.69 -0.44 15.68
N ILE A 193 -4.32 0.30 16.71
CA ILE A 193 -4.96 0.32 18.03
C ILE A 193 -6.18 1.26 18.01
N THR A 194 -6.07 2.41 17.32
CA THR A 194 -7.15 3.40 17.20
C THR A 194 -7.57 3.61 15.75
N ASP A 195 -8.75 4.19 15.57
CA ASP A 195 -9.18 4.69 14.26
C ASP A 195 -8.31 5.89 13.82
N GLY A 196 -8.34 6.16 12.51
CA GLY A 196 -7.58 7.23 11.87
C GLY A 196 -6.66 6.77 10.74
N ALA A 197 -5.96 7.75 10.18
CA ALA A 197 -4.96 7.55 9.13
C ALA A 197 -3.61 7.20 9.76
N VAL A 198 -2.91 6.23 9.18
CA VAL A 198 -1.57 5.84 9.66
C VAL A 198 -0.54 6.76 9.03
N ASN A 199 0.43 7.19 9.84
CA ASN A 199 1.56 7.95 9.36
C ASN A 199 2.57 7.03 8.64
N PRO A 200 2.94 7.31 7.37
CA PRO A 200 3.94 6.55 6.64
C PRO A 200 5.29 6.42 7.37
N HIS A 201 5.70 7.44 8.14
CA HIS A 201 6.96 7.41 8.90
C HIS A 201 6.94 6.36 10.01
N ASP A 202 5.79 6.17 10.66
CA ASP A 202 5.64 5.17 11.72
C ASP A 202 5.68 3.75 11.12
N ILE A 203 5.04 3.55 9.96
CA ILE A 203 5.11 2.28 9.21
C ILE A 203 6.55 1.98 8.80
N LEU A 204 7.29 2.97 8.30
CA LEU A 204 8.68 2.79 7.90
C LEU A 204 9.56 2.38 9.08
N ALA A 205 9.38 3.03 10.25
CA ALA A 205 10.15 2.72 11.45
C ALA A 205 9.82 1.33 12.02
N ILE A 206 8.55 0.92 11.95
CA ILE A 206 8.05 -0.31 12.59
C ILE A 206 8.17 -1.51 11.65
N LEU A 207 7.65 -1.41 10.43
CA LEU A 207 7.52 -2.52 9.49
C LEU A 207 8.54 -2.49 8.34
N GLY A 208 9.24 -1.37 8.14
CA GLY A 208 10.29 -1.22 7.14
C GLY A 208 9.81 -0.72 5.77
N SER A 209 10.75 -0.67 4.83
CA SER A 209 10.58 -0.02 3.52
C SER A 209 9.51 -0.68 2.65
N ASP A 210 9.47 -2.00 2.57
CA ASP A 210 8.49 -2.73 1.75
C ASP A 210 7.06 -2.48 2.24
N ALA A 211 6.86 -2.45 3.55
CA ALA A 211 5.55 -2.20 4.15
C ALA A 211 5.03 -0.79 3.86
N VAL A 212 5.88 0.23 4.00
CA VAL A 212 5.46 1.62 3.70
C VAL A 212 5.19 1.82 2.22
N MET A 213 5.97 1.20 1.32
CA MET A 213 5.72 1.29 -0.12
C MET A 213 4.38 0.66 -0.49
N ASN A 214 4.08 -0.54 0.03
CA ASN A 214 2.80 -1.21 -0.19
C ASN A 214 1.62 -0.42 0.40
N TYR A 215 1.80 0.17 1.58
CA TYR A 215 0.80 1.04 2.19
C TYR A 215 0.49 2.25 1.31
N LEU A 216 1.51 2.97 0.85
CA LEU A 216 1.33 4.14 -0.01
C LEU A 216 0.61 3.78 -1.32
N ILE A 217 0.98 2.66 -1.95
CA ILE A 217 0.31 2.19 -3.18
C ILE A 217 -1.16 1.89 -2.90
N SER A 218 -1.46 1.13 -1.83
CA SER A 218 -2.82 0.75 -1.45
C SER A 218 -3.69 1.96 -1.15
N GLU A 219 -3.19 2.92 -0.37
CA GLU A 219 -3.95 4.12 0.03
C GLU A 219 -4.21 5.05 -1.16
N VAL A 220 -3.22 5.28 -2.02
CA VAL A 220 -3.40 6.08 -3.22
C VAL A 220 -4.38 5.40 -4.17
N GLN A 221 -4.22 4.10 -4.43
CA GLN A 221 -5.11 3.33 -5.30
C GLN A 221 -6.56 3.35 -4.78
N SER A 222 -6.75 3.13 -3.47
CA SER A 222 -8.05 3.21 -2.81
C SER A 222 -8.70 4.58 -3.01
N THR A 223 -7.92 5.67 -2.83
CA THR A 223 -8.42 7.04 -2.97
C THR A 223 -8.91 7.34 -4.40
N TYR A 224 -8.18 6.90 -5.43
CA TYR A 224 -8.62 7.06 -6.82
C TYR A 224 -9.84 6.18 -7.15
N ARG A 225 -9.85 4.91 -6.72
CA ARG A 225 -10.96 3.97 -6.96
C ARG A 225 -12.25 4.41 -6.27
N LEU A 226 -12.18 4.92 -5.04
CA LEU A 226 -13.34 5.49 -4.33
C LEU A 226 -13.98 6.67 -5.09
N GLN A 227 -13.18 7.35 -5.91
CA GLN A 227 -13.62 8.46 -6.75
C GLN A 227 -13.96 7.99 -8.17
N GLY A 228 -14.02 6.68 -8.42
CA GLY A 228 -14.37 6.10 -9.72
C GLY A 228 -13.31 6.32 -10.80
N VAL A 229 -12.06 6.57 -10.42
CA VAL A 229 -10.92 6.69 -11.35
C VAL A 229 -10.08 5.43 -11.25
N GLU A 230 -9.87 4.75 -12.37
CA GLU A 230 -8.97 3.60 -12.46
C GLU A 230 -7.57 4.06 -12.87
N ILE A 231 -6.59 3.75 -12.04
CA ILE A 231 -5.16 3.99 -12.32
C ILE A 231 -4.43 2.67 -12.13
N ASN A 232 -3.48 2.39 -13.02
CA ASN A 232 -2.66 1.20 -12.88
C ASN A 232 -1.59 1.39 -11.79
N ASP A 233 -1.43 0.38 -10.94
CA ASP A 233 -0.48 0.37 -9.82
C ASP A 233 0.96 0.70 -10.23
N LYS A 234 1.39 0.36 -11.45
CA LYS A 234 2.75 0.64 -11.94
C LYS A 234 3.10 2.13 -11.92
N HIS A 235 2.13 3.01 -12.16
CA HIS A 235 2.37 4.45 -12.14
C HIS A 235 2.64 4.92 -10.71
N ILE A 236 1.86 4.41 -9.74
CA ILE A 236 2.04 4.73 -8.33
C ILE A 236 3.37 4.15 -7.83
N GLU A 237 3.71 2.91 -8.19
CA GLU A 237 5.00 2.30 -7.85
C GLU A 237 6.20 3.13 -8.35
N VAL A 238 6.13 3.69 -9.56
CA VAL A 238 7.20 4.53 -10.13
C VAL A 238 7.45 5.77 -9.26
N ILE A 239 6.39 6.42 -8.78
CA ILE A 239 6.47 7.60 -7.91
C ILE A 239 6.94 7.21 -6.50
N VAL A 240 6.34 6.19 -5.90
CA VAL A 240 6.71 5.70 -4.56
C VAL A 240 8.18 5.27 -4.51
N ARG A 241 8.70 4.66 -5.59
CA ARG A 241 10.13 4.36 -5.70
C ARG A 241 11.02 5.60 -5.62
N GLN A 242 10.57 6.77 -6.12
CA GLN A 242 11.34 8.01 -6.02
C GLN A 242 11.34 8.57 -4.59
N MET A 243 10.27 8.37 -3.83
CA MET A 243 10.17 8.80 -2.44
C MET A 243 11.19 8.09 -1.54
N MET A 244 11.52 6.83 -1.84
CA MET A 244 12.38 5.97 -1.03
C MET A 244 13.86 5.93 -1.48
N ARG A 245 14.35 6.95 -2.19
CA ARG A 245 15.70 6.94 -2.80
C ARG A 245 16.86 7.28 -1.88
N LYS A 246 16.60 7.84 -0.69
CA LYS A 246 17.63 8.31 0.23
C LYS A 246 17.68 7.42 1.45
N VAL A 247 18.89 7.22 1.97
CA VAL A 247 19.15 6.54 3.24
C VAL A 247 19.93 7.49 4.14
N ARG A 248 19.67 7.40 5.44
CA ARG A 248 20.48 8.04 6.48
C ARG A 248 21.50 7.01 6.97
N VAL A 249 22.77 7.39 6.99
CA VAL A 249 23.82 6.55 7.59
C VAL A 249 23.85 6.88 9.08
N GLU A 250 23.71 5.85 9.90
CA GLU A 250 23.88 5.90 11.36
C GLU A 250 25.14 5.08 11.68
N ASP A 251 25.90 5.54 12.68
CA ASP A 251 27.23 4.99 13.04
C ASP A 251 27.15 3.66 13.80
#